data_AF-A0A444XNM0-F1
#
_entry.id   AF-A0A444XNM0-F1
#
_cell.length_a   1.000
_cell.length_b   1.000
_cell.length_c   1.000
_cell.angle_alpha   90.00
_cell.angle_beta   90.00
_cell.angle_gamma   90.00
#
_symmetry.space_group_name_H-M   'P 1'
#
loop_
_entity.id
_entity.type
_entity.pdbx_description
1 polymer ?
#
loop_
_entity_poly.entity_id
_entity_poly.type
_entity_poly.pdbx_seq_one_letter_code
_entity_poly.pdbx_strand_id
1 'polypeptide(L)'
;MSKTRSNPDRLFLGCPFYKARQPYCKFFLWLDEHIAGLGLIETKYMGEKEFVDVEDYHRQQDMEMRISCLEKRILALEMKRKPIRWCICVIVIVLIFAVLSCKI
;
A
#
# COMPACT_ATOMS: atom_id res chain seq x y z
N MET A 1 -0.40 -24.92 12.72
CA MET A 1 0.63 -25.92 13.05
C MET A 1 0.30 -27.23 12.36
N SER A 2 1.27 -27.84 11.69
CA SER A 2 1.12 -29.15 11.04
C SER A 2 0.93 -30.24 12.09
N LYS A 3 -0.02 -31.14 11.84
CA LYS A 3 -0.29 -32.31 12.68
C LYS A 3 0.25 -33.61 12.08
N THR A 4 1.11 -33.51 11.06
CA THR A 4 1.66 -34.69 10.37
C THR A 4 2.80 -35.30 11.20
N ARG A 5 2.92 -36.63 11.19
CA ARG A 5 3.97 -37.35 11.93
C ARG A 5 5.39 -36.92 11.52
N SER A 6 5.57 -36.57 10.25
CA SER A 6 6.86 -36.18 9.68
C SER A 6 7.21 -34.70 9.92
N ASN A 7 6.21 -33.84 10.18
CA ASN A 7 6.40 -32.40 10.44
C ASN A 7 5.52 -31.98 11.64
N PRO A 8 5.79 -32.48 12.85
CA PRO A 8 5.00 -32.11 14.03
C PRO A 8 5.20 -30.62 14.35
N ASP A 9 4.09 -29.92 14.60
CA ASP A 9 4.01 -28.53 15.03
C ASP A 9 4.62 -27.46 14.10
N ARG A 10 5.15 -27.85 12.94
CA ARG A 10 5.71 -26.92 11.95
C ARG A 10 4.64 -25.94 11.45
N LEU A 11 4.99 -24.65 11.40
CA LEU A 11 4.08 -23.58 10.96
C LEU A 11 4.05 -23.46 9.44
N PHE A 12 2.86 -23.27 8.88
CA PHE A 12 2.65 -23.09 7.46
C PHE A 12 1.57 -22.04 7.20
N LEU A 13 1.67 -21.36 6.07
CA LEU A 13 0.62 -20.55 5.49
C LEU A 13 -0.13 -21.41 4.48
N GLY A 14 -1.44 -21.50 4.64
CA GLY A 14 -2.31 -22.27 3.76
C GLY A 14 -3.43 -21.41 3.22
N CYS A 15 -4.13 -21.92 2.22
CA CYS A 15 -5.24 -21.21 1.61
C CYS A 15 -6.38 -20.94 2.61
N PRO A 16 -6.81 -19.67 2.80
CA PRO A 16 -7.85 -19.31 3.75
C PRO A 16 -9.20 -20.00 3.50
N PHE A 17 -9.51 -20.31 2.23
CA PHE A 17 -10.79 -20.86 1.80
C PHE A 17 -10.74 -22.35 1.43
N TYR A 18 -9.68 -23.07 1.78
CA TYR A 18 -9.50 -24.48 1.41
C TYR A 18 -10.69 -25.39 1.77
N LYS A 19 -11.43 -25.08 2.84
CA LYS A 19 -12.62 -25.83 3.29
C LYS A 19 -13.95 -25.22 2.86
N ALA A 20 -13.95 -24.05 2.23
CA ALA A 20 -15.14 -23.30 1.90
C ALA A 20 -15.42 -23.40 0.39
N ARG A 21 -16.16 -24.44 -0.04
CA ARG A 21 -16.76 -24.65 -1.39
C ARG A 21 -15.87 -24.41 -2.63
N GLN A 22 -14.60 -24.02 -2.51
CA GLN A 22 -13.64 -23.98 -3.60
C GLN A 22 -13.03 -25.37 -3.72
N PRO A 23 -13.18 -26.04 -4.88
CA PRO A 23 -12.73 -27.41 -5.05
C PRO A 23 -11.20 -27.54 -5.08
N TYR A 24 -10.46 -26.42 -5.24
CA TYR A 24 -9.02 -26.49 -5.41
C TYR A 24 -8.30 -25.19 -5.07
N CYS A 25 -7.44 -25.25 -4.05
CA CYS A 25 -6.48 -24.20 -3.76
C CYS A 25 -5.14 -24.85 -3.40
N LYS A 26 -4.10 -24.62 -4.22
CA LYS A 26 -2.75 -25.17 -4.04
C LYS A 26 -1.80 -24.28 -3.25
N PHE A 27 -2.31 -23.18 -2.69
CA PHE A 27 -1.44 -22.29 -1.92
C PHE A 27 -1.04 -22.94 -0.60
N PHE A 28 0.25 -23.21 -0.48
CA PHE A 28 0.90 -23.77 0.69
C PHE A 28 2.34 -23.27 0.75
N LEU A 29 2.77 -22.79 1.92
CA LEU A 29 4.12 -22.31 2.15
C LEU A 29 4.56 -22.64 3.58
N TRP A 30 5.74 -23.25 3.74
CA TRP A 30 6.35 -23.43 5.05
C TRP A 30 6.90 -22.11 5.56
N LEU A 31 6.54 -21.75 6.79
CA LEU A 31 6.88 -20.44 7.33
C LEU A 31 8.39 -20.31 7.56
N ASP A 32 9.03 -21.37 8.05
CA ASP A 32 10.47 -21.41 8.28
C ASP A 32 11.30 -21.36 6.99
N GLU A 33 10.84 -21.99 5.90
CA GLU A 33 11.51 -21.87 4.59
C GLU A 33 11.36 -20.48 3.99
N HIS A 34 10.21 -19.84 4.18
CA HIS A 34 10.02 -18.45 3.76
C HIS A 34 10.91 -17.49 4.54
N ILE A 35 11.00 -17.67 5.87
CA ILE A 35 11.91 -16.93 6.75
C ILE A 35 13.37 -17.20 6.35
N ALA A 36 13.74 -18.45 6.02
CA ALA A 36 15.07 -18.81 5.53
C ALA A 36 15.44 -18.06 4.24
N GLY A 37 14.54 -18.07 3.26
CA GLY A 37 14.73 -17.39 1.97
C GLY A 37 14.80 -15.87 2.07
N LEU A 38 14.25 -15.31 3.15
CA LEU A 38 14.36 -13.90 3.51
C LEU A 38 15.64 -13.57 4.29
N GLY A 39 16.53 -14.54 4.56
CA GLY A 39 17.78 -14.34 5.30
C GLY A 39 17.62 -14.21 6.82
N LEU A 40 16.44 -14.50 7.36
CA LEU A 40 16.10 -14.28 8.78
C LEU A 40 16.56 -15.41 9.73
N ILE A 41 17.28 -16.43 9.27
CA ILE A 41 17.68 -17.59 10.09
C ILE A 41 19.04 -17.40 10.77
N GLU A 42 19.91 -16.53 10.29
CA GLU A 42 21.24 -16.32 10.90
C GLU A 42 21.18 -15.54 12.23
N THR A 43 20.02 -14.94 12.56
CA THR A 43 19.85 -14.02 13.70
C THR A 43 19.46 -14.71 15.02
N LYS A 44 19.25 -16.04 15.05
CA LYS A 44 18.89 -16.73 16.31
C LYS A 44 19.96 -16.66 17.40
N TYR A 45 21.17 -16.19 17.10
CA TYR A 45 22.25 -15.97 18.08
C TYR A 45 22.68 -14.50 18.25
N MET A 46 22.10 -13.55 17.52
CA MET A 46 22.44 -12.13 17.63
C MET A 46 21.17 -11.29 17.82
N GLY A 47 20.88 -11.03 19.09
CA GLY A 47 20.15 -9.90 19.66
C GLY A 47 19.01 -9.25 18.84
N GLU A 48 17.81 -9.34 19.41
CA GLU A 48 16.64 -8.44 19.43
C GLU A 48 16.76 -6.99 18.87
N LYS A 49 17.97 -6.43 18.72
CA LYS A 49 18.24 -5.13 18.08
C LYS A 49 18.14 -5.12 16.55
N GLU A 50 18.46 -6.21 15.86
CA GLU A 50 18.55 -6.20 14.37
C GLU A 50 17.17 -6.34 13.69
N PHE A 51 16.21 -6.99 14.36
CA PHE A 51 14.83 -7.13 13.85
C PHE A 51 14.05 -5.81 13.85
N VAL A 52 14.26 -4.96 14.87
CA VAL A 52 13.67 -3.63 14.93
C VAL A 52 14.16 -2.78 13.75
N ASP A 53 15.45 -2.90 13.42
CA ASP A 53 16.08 -2.14 12.34
C ASP A 53 15.54 -2.56 10.96
N VAL A 54 15.46 -3.86 10.65
CA VAL A 54 14.92 -4.36 9.37
C VAL A 54 13.42 -4.06 9.19
N GLU A 55 12.63 -4.19 10.24
CA GLU A 55 11.19 -3.84 10.21
C GLU A 55 10.99 -2.33 10.05
N ASP A 56 11.84 -1.50 10.68
CA ASP A 56 11.84 -0.06 10.49
C ASP A 56 12.32 0.35 9.09
N TYR A 57 13.34 -0.31 8.51
CA TYR A 57 13.75 -0.09 7.12
C TYR A 57 12.65 -0.44 6.12
N HIS A 58 11.95 -1.56 6.30
CA HIS A 58 10.84 -1.95 5.44
C HIS A 58 9.65 -0.97 5.58
N ARG A 59 9.34 -0.56 6.81
CA ARG A 59 8.32 0.45 7.08
C ARG A 59 8.70 1.81 6.49
N GLN A 60 9.98 2.19 6.53
CA GLN A 60 10.48 3.42 5.93
C GLN A 60 10.34 3.38 4.40
N GLN A 61 10.69 2.29 3.73
CA GLN A 61 10.47 2.14 2.29
C GLN A 61 8.99 2.20 1.90
N ASP A 62 8.10 1.56 2.67
CA ASP A 62 6.65 1.67 2.45
C ASP A 62 6.15 3.11 2.60
N MET A 63 6.64 3.83 3.63
CA MET A 63 6.32 5.25 3.81
C MET A 63 6.83 6.11 2.66
N GLU A 64 8.08 5.92 2.21
CA GLU A 64 8.65 6.65 1.07
C GLU A 64 7.85 6.41 -0.22
N MET A 65 7.45 5.17 -0.48
CA MET A 65 6.59 4.84 -1.62
C MET A 65 5.22 5.52 -1.52
N ARG A 66 4.60 5.52 -0.33
CA ARG A 66 3.32 6.21 -0.09
C ARG A 66 3.44 7.72 -0.26
N ILE A 67 4.51 8.34 0.24
CA ILE A 67 4.79 9.77 0.05
C ILE A 67 4.90 10.08 -1.43
N SER A 68 5.72 9.33 -2.19
CA SER A 68 5.86 9.54 -3.64
C SER A 68 4.54 9.36 -4.39
N CYS A 69 3.71 8.39 -3.99
CA CYS A 69 2.38 8.20 -4.56
C CYS A 69 1.45 9.39 -4.28
N LEU A 70 1.47 9.90 -3.05
CA LEU A 70 0.67 11.05 -2.63
C LEU A 70 1.12 12.33 -3.34
N GLU A 71 2.41 12.57 -3.48
CA GLU A 71 2.95 13.72 -4.22
C GLU A 71 2.47 13.75 -5.67
N LYS A 72 2.54 12.61 -6.37
CA LYS A 72 2.02 12.49 -7.74
C LYS A 72 0.52 12.79 -7.83
N ARG A 73 -0.27 12.31 -6.85
CA ARG A 73 -1.71 12.60 -6.78
C ARG A 73 -1.99 14.07 -6.51
N ILE A 74 -1.22 14.71 -5.62
CA ILE A 74 -1.32 16.14 -5.33
C ILE A 74 -1.04 16.95 -6.59
N LEU A 75 0.03 16.65 -7.32
CA LEU A 75 0.37 17.33 -8.57
C LEU A 75 -0.75 17.18 -9.62
N ALA A 76 -1.29 15.96 -9.78
CA ALA A 76 -2.40 15.72 -10.70
C ALA A 76 -3.66 16.50 -10.31
N LEU A 77 -3.96 16.59 -9.01
CA LEU A 77 -5.06 17.39 -8.50
C LEU A 77 -4.82 18.89 -8.66
N GLU A 78 -3.59 19.36 -8.45
CA GLU A 78 -3.23 20.76 -8.63
C GLU A 78 -3.35 21.19 -10.10
N MET A 79 -2.91 20.32 -11.02
CA MET A 79 -3.09 20.50 -12.46
C MET A 79 -4.56 20.56 -12.88
N LYS A 80 -5.47 19.87 -12.17
CA LYS A 80 -6.93 19.98 -12.40
C LYS A 80 -7.55 21.19 -11.71
N ARG A 81 -7.04 21.59 -10.54
CA ARG A 81 -7.55 22.74 -9.77
C ARG A 81 -7.28 24.07 -10.46
N LYS A 82 -6.10 24.25 -11.07
CA LYS A 82 -5.72 25.47 -11.81
C LYS A 82 -6.71 25.85 -12.93
N PRO A 83 -7.07 24.97 -13.87
CA PRO A 83 -8.03 25.29 -14.93
C PRO A 83 -9.43 25.51 -14.38
N ILE A 84 -9.89 24.74 -13.37
CA ILE A 84 -11.19 24.96 -12.73
C ILE A 84 -11.27 26.37 -12.12
N ARG A 85 -10.23 26.79 -11.40
CA ARG A 85 -10.17 28.15 -10.82
C ARG A 85 -10.23 29.22 -11.91
N TRP A 86 -9.50 29.01 -13.01
CA TRP A 86 -9.52 29.94 -14.14
C TRP A 86 -10.90 30.05 -14.79
N CYS A 87 -11.56 28.92 -15.04
CA CYS A 87 -12.92 28.89 -15.60
C CYS A 87 -13.91 29.67 -14.71
N ILE A 88 -13.86 29.48 -13.39
CA ILE A 88 -14.73 30.21 -12.45
C ILE A 88 -14.46 31.72 -12.56
N CYS A 89 -13.19 32.15 -12.59
CA CYS A 89 -12.85 33.57 -12.74
C CYS A 89 -13.41 34.17 -14.04
N VAL A 90 -13.25 33.47 -15.18
CA VAL A 90 -13.78 33.92 -16.47
C VAL A 90 -15.30 34.04 -16.44
N ILE A 91 -16.02 33.05 -15.89
CA ILE A 91 -17.48 33.09 -15.76
C ILE A 91 -17.93 34.29 -14.94
N VAL A 92 -17.29 34.55 -13.80
CA VAL A 92 -17.62 35.71 -12.95
C VAL A 92 -17.41 37.02 -13.70
N ILE A 93 -16.31 37.16 -14.45
CA ILE A 93 -16.02 38.36 -15.24
C ILE A 93 -17.11 38.58 -16.30
N VAL A 94 -17.48 37.53 -17.06
CA VAL A 94 -18.53 37.61 -18.09
C VAL A 94 -19.87 38.02 -17.48
N LEU A 95 -20.24 37.46 -16.33
CA LEU A 95 -21.47 37.82 -15.62
C LEU A 95 -21.47 39.29 -15.17
N ILE A 96 -20.34 39.80 -14.68
CA ILE A 96 -20.20 41.22 -14.30
C ILE A 96 -20.41 42.11 -15.53
N PHE A 97 -19.76 41.81 -16.65
CA PHE A 97 -19.93 42.59 -17.88
C PHE A 97 -21.37 42.56 -18.38
N ALA A 98 -22.03 41.39 -18.40
CA ALA A 98 -23.42 41.28 -18.80
C ALA A 98 -24.35 42.15 -17.92
N VAL A 99 -24.16 42.10 -16.59
CA VAL A 99 -24.95 42.93 -15.65
C VAL A 99 -24.70 44.42 -15.86
N LEU A 100 -23.45 44.84 -16.09
CA LEU A 100 -23.11 46.24 -16.37
C LEU A 100 -23.71 46.72 -17.70
N SER A 101 -23.64 45.89 -18.74
CA SER A 101 -24.23 46.18 -20.06
C SER A 101 -25.76 46.22 -20.04
N CYS A 102 -26.42 45.48 -19.15
CA CYS A 102 -27.87 45.57 -18.95
C CYS A 102 -28.30 46.76 -18.07
N LYS A 103 -27.35 47.43 -17.40
CA LYS A 103 -27.62 48.59 -16.53
C LYS A 103 -27.41 49.95 -17.22
N ILE A 104 -26.78 49.94 -18.40
CA ILE A 104 -26.61 51.08 -19.31
C ILE A 104 -27.76 51.06 -20.31
#